data_AF-A0A646KIT5-F1
#
_entry.id   AF-A0A646KIT5-F1
#
_cell.length_a   1.000
_cell.length_b   1.000
_cell.length_c   1.000
_cell.angle_alpha   90.00
_cell.angle_beta   90.00
_cell.angle_gamma   90.00
#
_symmetry.space_group_name_H-M   'P 1'
#
loop_
_entity.id
_entity.type
_entity.pdbx_description
1 polymer ?
#
loop_
_entity_poly.entity_id
_entity_poly.type
_entity_poly.pdbx_seq_one_letter_code
_entity_poly.pdbx_strand_id
1 'polypeptide(L)'
;MASRPTAAAHRRRTAGPVPPAAGPASDVHPVPRRASAPPAALGLLAQARTGLDEAAALETPNERYATAHLAALRTAAAVLAAR
;
A
#
# COMPACT_ATOMS: atom_id res chain seq x y z
N MET A 1 -46.72 -13.44 41.27
CA MET A 1 -46.05 -13.40 42.58
C MET A 1 -44.65 -13.95 42.34
N ALA A 2 -43.51 -13.27 42.46
CA ALA A 2 -43.18 -12.08 43.24
C ALA A 2 -42.12 -11.19 42.53
N SER A 3 -42.29 -9.90 42.82
CA SER A 3 -41.38 -8.75 42.90
C SER A 3 -39.93 -8.75 42.35
N ARG A 4 -39.68 -7.66 41.61
CA ARG A 4 -38.42 -6.93 41.31
C ARG A 4 -37.66 -6.47 42.59
N PRO A 5 -36.71 -5.51 42.51
CA PRO A 5 -35.31 -5.54 42.01
C PRO A 5 -34.31 -5.00 43.07
N THR A 6 -33.00 -5.26 42.96
CA THR A 6 -31.95 -4.44 43.62
C THR A 6 -30.61 -4.80 42.96
N ALA A 7 -29.95 -3.93 42.20
CA ALA A 7 -29.27 -2.69 42.54
C ALA A 7 -27.74 -2.88 42.56
N ALA A 8 -27.10 -2.01 41.78
CA ALA A 8 -25.77 -1.46 41.95
C ALA A 8 -24.51 -2.25 41.50
N ALA A 9 -23.73 -1.51 40.70
CA ALA A 9 -22.28 -1.43 40.71
C ALA A 9 -21.50 -2.66 40.17
N HIS A 10 -20.56 -2.56 39.24
CA HIS A 10 -19.68 -1.45 38.94
C HIS A 10 -19.11 -1.67 37.53
N ARG A 11 -19.28 -0.71 36.63
CA ARG A 11 -18.49 -0.66 35.39
C ARG A 11 -17.03 -0.45 35.78
N ARG A 12 -16.27 -1.53 35.94
CA ARG A 12 -14.81 -1.46 35.90
C ARG A 12 -14.43 -1.17 34.45
N ARG A 13 -14.37 0.11 34.12
CA ARG A 13 -13.53 0.63 33.05
C ARG A 13 -12.11 0.18 33.39
N THR A 14 -11.64 -0.87 32.73
CA THR A 14 -10.23 -1.16 32.63
C THR A 14 -9.58 0.06 32.02
N ALA A 15 -8.72 0.72 32.80
CA ALA A 15 -7.86 1.78 32.31
C ALA A 15 -7.14 1.26 31.06
N GLY A 16 -7.31 1.99 29.95
CA GLY A 16 -6.53 1.74 28.74
C GLY A 16 -5.03 1.89 29.04
N PRO A 17 -4.17 1.22 28.27
CA PRO A 17 -2.73 1.29 28.49
C PRO A 17 -2.26 2.75 28.38
N VAL A 18 -1.60 3.23 29.44
CA VAL A 18 -0.94 4.53 29.48
C VAL A 18 0.22 4.49 28.47
N PRO A 19 0.31 5.42 27.50
CA PRO A 19 1.48 5.47 26.63
C PRO A 19 2.72 5.77 27.50
N PRO A 20 3.85 5.07 27.29
CA PRO A 20 5.06 5.36 28.04
C PRO A 20 5.48 6.82 27.81
N ALA A 21 5.88 7.48 28.88
CA ALA A 21 6.40 8.83 28.84
C ALA A 21 7.55 8.90 27.82
N ALA A 22 7.37 9.74 26.80
CA ALA A 22 8.36 9.96 25.76
C ALA A 22 9.69 10.35 26.42
N GLY A 23 10.71 9.51 26.26
CA GLY A 23 12.09 9.86 26.57
C GLY A 23 12.53 11.09 25.75
N PRO A 24 13.73 11.65 26.03
CA PRO A 24 14.21 12.83 25.34
C PRO A 24 14.09 12.63 23.82
N ALA A 25 13.47 13.59 23.13
CA ALA A 25 13.03 13.53 21.74
C ALA A 25 14.15 13.26 20.69
N SER A 26 15.38 12.99 21.13
CA SER A 26 16.53 12.65 20.31
C SER A 26 16.54 11.20 19.79
N ASP A 27 15.77 10.29 20.40
CA ASP A 27 15.62 8.90 19.94
C ASP A 27 14.48 8.70 18.93
N VAL A 28 13.80 9.78 18.53
CA VAL A 28 12.85 9.74 17.41
C VAL A 28 13.66 9.86 16.13
N HIS A 29 14.18 8.74 15.64
CA HIS A 29 14.74 8.68 14.30
C HIS A 29 13.63 9.04 13.29
N PRO A 30 13.86 9.99 12.36
CA PRO A 30 12.91 10.24 11.30
C PRO A 30 12.72 8.94 10.51
N VAL A 31 11.55 8.33 10.63
CA VAL A 31 11.16 7.18 9.82
C VAL A 31 11.29 7.61 8.35
N PRO A 32 12.08 6.91 7.52
CA PRO A 32 12.13 7.18 6.10
C PRO A 32 10.71 7.14 5.54
N ARG A 33 10.15 8.31 5.23
CA ARG A 33 8.86 8.37 4.57
C ARG A 33 9.06 7.85 3.16
N ARG A 34 8.17 6.97 2.71
CA ARG A 34 8.15 6.49 1.33
C ARG A 34 8.13 7.70 0.40
N ALA A 35 9.24 7.95 -0.30
CA ALA A 35 9.32 9.03 -1.28
C ALA A 35 8.25 8.77 -2.35
N SER A 36 7.62 9.84 -2.86
CA SER A 36 6.72 9.74 -4.00
C SER A 36 7.46 9.07 -5.17
N ALA A 37 6.77 8.20 -5.90
CA ALA A 37 7.37 7.52 -7.05
C ALA A 37 7.97 8.54 -8.03
N PRO A 38 9.21 8.34 -8.51
CA PRO A 38 9.81 9.23 -9.48
C PRO A 38 8.93 9.39 -10.72
N PRO A 39 8.85 10.59 -11.32
CA PRO A 39 7.99 10.84 -12.49
C PRO A 39 8.38 9.95 -13.68
N ALA A 40 9.66 9.59 -13.81
CA ALA A 40 10.13 8.65 -14.82
C ALA A 40 9.51 7.24 -14.66
N ALA A 41 9.36 6.76 -13.42
CA ALA A 41 8.72 5.47 -13.14
C ALA A 41 7.24 5.50 -13.52
N LEU A 42 6.54 6.62 -13.25
CA LEU A 42 5.14 6.80 -13.66
C LEU A 42 4.99 6.80 -15.18
N GLY A 43 5.90 7.47 -15.91
CA GLY A 43 5.92 7.46 -17.37
C GLY A 43 6.10 6.06 -17.95
N LEU A 44 7.01 5.27 -17.38
CA LEU A 44 7.23 3.87 -17.79
C LEU A 44 5.98 2.99 -17.54
N LEU A 45 5.27 3.20 -16.43
CA LEU A 45 4.02 2.47 -16.15
C LEU A 45 2.88 2.87 -17.10
N ALA A 46 2.77 4.14 -17.47
CA ALA A 46 1.80 4.60 -18.47
C ALA A 46 2.07 3.96 -19.85
N GLN A 47 3.35 3.88 -20.25
CA GLN A 47 3.77 3.18 -21.48
C GLN A 47 3.49 1.68 -21.41
N ALA A 48 3.79 1.04 -20.28
CA ALA A 48 3.50 -0.39 -20.09
C ALA A 48 1.99 -0.66 -20.19
N ARG A 49 1.15 0.20 -19.61
CA ARG A 49 -0.30 0.05 -19.71
C ARG A 49 -0.78 0.14 -21.15
N THR A 50 -0.34 1.16 -21.87
CA THR A 50 -0.67 1.34 -23.30
C THR A 50 -0.25 0.11 -24.11
N GLY A 51 0.97 -0.40 -23.89
CA GLY A 51 1.46 -1.60 -24.57
C GLY A 51 0.68 -2.88 -24.25
N LEU A 52 0.08 -2.99 -23.05
CA LEU A 52 -0.82 -4.11 -22.71
C LEU A 52 -2.17 -3.98 -23.43
N ASP A 53 -2.71 -2.76 -23.53
CA ASP A 53 -3.94 -2.49 -24.26
C ASP A 53 -3.74 -2.76 -25.78
N GLU A 54 -2.57 -2.39 -26.34
CA GLU A 54 -2.16 -2.77 -27.70
C GLU A 54 -2.01 -4.28 -27.87
N ALA A 55 -1.33 -4.96 -26.93
CA ALA A 55 -1.17 -6.41 -26.98
C ALA A 55 -2.53 -7.13 -26.99
N ALA A 56 -3.49 -6.66 -26.20
CA ALA A 56 -4.84 -7.22 -26.14
C ALA A 56 -5.59 -7.15 -27.48
N ALA A 57 -5.25 -6.19 -28.36
CA ALA A 57 -5.84 -6.05 -29.68
C ALA A 57 -5.18 -6.92 -30.76
N LEU A 58 -4.03 -7.54 -30.49
CA LEU A 58 -3.34 -8.40 -31.46
C LEU A 58 -3.97 -9.78 -31.51
N GLU A 59 -4.33 -10.27 -32.70
CA GLU A 59 -4.90 -11.60 -32.90
C GLU A 59 -3.85 -12.71 -32.90
N THR A 60 -2.67 -12.43 -33.45
CA THR A 60 -1.56 -13.39 -33.52
C THR A 60 -0.99 -13.64 -32.12
N PRO A 61 -1.03 -14.89 -31.59
CA PRO A 61 -0.60 -15.17 -30.22
C PRO A 61 0.87 -14.81 -29.95
N ASN A 62 1.75 -15.06 -30.91
CA ASN A 62 3.18 -14.75 -30.78
C ASN A 62 3.44 -13.24 -30.68
N GLU A 63 2.73 -12.44 -31.48
CA GLU A 63 2.84 -10.97 -31.46
C GLU A 63 2.25 -10.41 -30.17
N ARG A 64 1.08 -10.91 -29.75
CA ARG A 64 0.46 -10.58 -28.46
C ARG A 64 1.43 -10.84 -27.30
N TYR A 65 2.06 -12.02 -27.26
CA TYR A 65 3.04 -12.36 -26.22
C TYR A 65 4.25 -11.43 -26.23
N ALA A 66 4.85 -11.19 -27.39
CA ALA A 66 6.04 -10.34 -27.50
C ALA A 66 5.74 -8.90 -27.02
N THR A 67 4.61 -8.33 -27.43
CA THR A 67 4.18 -6.98 -27.03
C THR A 67 3.88 -6.91 -25.54
N ALA A 68 3.18 -7.90 -24.99
CA ALA A 68 2.91 -7.99 -23.54
C ALA A 68 4.21 -8.16 -22.73
N HIS A 69 5.16 -8.94 -23.23
CA HIS A 69 6.45 -9.15 -22.57
C HIS A 69 7.28 -7.86 -22.54
N LEU A 70 7.30 -7.09 -23.63
CA LEU A 70 7.97 -5.79 -23.65
C LEU A 70 7.34 -4.82 -22.64
N ALA A 71 6.01 -4.82 -22.48
CA ALA A 71 5.33 -4.05 -21.44
C ALA A 71 5.72 -4.50 -20.01
N ALA A 72 5.89 -5.81 -19.79
CA ALA A 72 6.39 -6.35 -18.52
C ALA A 72 7.82 -5.89 -18.22
N LEU A 73 8.71 -5.87 -19.21
CA LEU A 73 10.08 -5.36 -19.06
C LEU A 73 10.10 -3.86 -18.70
N ARG A 74 9.22 -3.05 -19.29
CA ARG A 74 9.06 -1.64 -18.91
C ARG A 74 8.56 -1.46 -17.48
N THR A 75 7.66 -2.34 -17.04
CA THR A 75 7.19 -2.37 -15.65
C THR A 75 8.32 -2.71 -14.69
N ALA A 76 9.15 -3.71 -15.03
CA ALA A 76 10.33 -4.03 -14.24
C ALA A 76 11.29 -2.83 -14.15
N ALA A 77 11.57 -2.16 -15.28
CA ALA A 77 12.39 -0.95 -15.31
C ALA A 77 11.82 0.17 -14.41
N ALA A 78 10.50 0.36 -14.38
CA ALA A 78 9.85 1.32 -13.48
C ALA A 78 10.11 1.00 -12.00
N VAL A 79 10.09 -0.29 -11.62
CA VAL A 79 10.43 -0.73 -10.27
C VAL A 79 11.90 -0.48 -9.96
N LEU A 80 12.81 -0.73 -10.91
CA LEU A 80 14.24 -0.41 -10.73
C LEU A 80 14.47 1.09 -10.53
N ALA A 81 13.71 1.94 -11.22
CA ALA A 81 13.80 3.39 -11.12
C ALA A 81 13.22 3.96 -9.81
N ALA A 82 12.36 3.21 -9.12
CA ALA A 82 11.67 3.65 -7.91
C ALA A 82 12.36 3.23 -6.60
N ARG A 83 13.47 2.50 -6.67
CA ARG A 83 14.27 2.04 -5.53
C ARG A 83 15.59 2.80 -5.43
#